data_AF-A0A2E8JZN1-F1
#
_entry.id   AF-A0A2E8JZN1-F1
#
_cell.length_a   1.000
_cell.length_b   1.000
_cell.length_c   1.000
_cell.angle_alpha   90.00
_cell.angle_beta   90.00
_cell.angle_gamma   90.00
#
_symmetry.space_group_name_H-M   'P 1'
#
loop_
_entity.id
_entity.type
_entity.pdbx_description
1 polymer ?
#
loop_
_entity_poly.entity_id
_entity_poly.type
_entity_poly.pdbx_seq_one_letter_code
_entity_poly.pdbx_strand_id
1 'polypeptide(L)'
;MWDQILYLFLVLHVLAGFVAAFLAFPVAALATKGDKLHRLSGRVFVGCFFFICIGGYLLEFENFKGTVIPMFGIELNASPFAQGADIDVLAVINTAMVNTLAFYLAVSGWRVWARARAAEKGAFPIFDSVIAILEIGAGLLFATTLWIAIDQTAEINNLSSEFIALGHWIIIAATGYVMLDAGHDLYIGIARKPPKSWWIMHARKMITAEMGLAAAFPYRCAPLDGVGGMLMLVSMLVVLVIGLIIAKRFSNRIKTEAAIA
;
A
#
# COMPACT_ATOMS: atom_id res chain seq x y z
N MET A 1 0.84 -23.69 20.40
CA MET A 1 0.72 -23.98 18.95
C MET A 1 0.36 -22.71 18.18
N TRP A 2 -0.69 -21.98 18.57
CA TRP A 2 -1.06 -20.70 17.95
C TRP A 2 0.10 -19.68 17.93
N ASP A 3 0.80 -19.52 19.07
CA ASP A 3 1.90 -18.55 19.17
C ASP A 3 3.08 -18.89 18.25
N GLN A 4 3.34 -20.17 18.00
CA GLN A 4 4.37 -20.63 17.06
C GLN A 4 3.98 -20.35 15.61
N ILE A 5 2.69 -20.53 15.28
CA ILE A 5 2.15 -20.21 13.96
C ILE A 5 2.30 -18.70 13.70
N LEU A 6 1.90 -17.87 14.67
CA LEU A 6 2.02 -16.43 14.55
C LEU A 6 3.46 -15.93 14.49
N TYR A 7 4.35 -16.49 15.31
CA TYR A 7 5.78 -16.18 15.23
C TYR A 7 6.33 -16.46 13.83
N LEU A 8 5.98 -17.61 13.24
CA LEU A 8 6.36 -17.93 11.87
C LEU A 8 5.80 -16.90 10.87
N PHE A 9 4.52 -16.54 10.98
CA PHE A 9 3.91 -15.54 10.09
C PHE A 9 4.51 -14.14 10.26
N LEU A 10 4.88 -13.74 11.48
CA LEU A 10 5.59 -12.50 11.73
C LEU A 10 6.96 -12.50 11.05
N VAL A 11 7.73 -13.57 11.22
CA VAL A 11 9.05 -13.69 10.57
C VAL A 11 8.89 -13.63 9.05
N LEU A 12 7.92 -14.36 8.49
CA LEU A 12 7.63 -14.32 7.06
C LEU A 12 7.16 -12.94 6.59
N HIS A 13 6.34 -12.24 7.37
CA HIS A 13 5.87 -10.88 7.08
C HIS A 13 7.03 -9.89 7.02
N VAL A 14 7.91 -9.90 8.02
CA VAL A 14 9.08 -9.02 8.09
C VAL A 14 10.07 -9.34 6.97
N LEU A 15 10.37 -10.62 6.74
CA LEU A 15 11.25 -11.03 5.65
C LEU A 15 10.67 -10.67 4.28
N ALA A 16 9.36 -10.84 4.07
CA ALA A 16 8.70 -10.46 2.84
C ALA A 16 8.76 -8.93 2.63
N GLY A 17 8.56 -8.13 3.69
CA GLY A 17 8.74 -6.68 3.66
C GLY A 17 10.16 -6.28 3.26
N PHE A 18 11.17 -6.91 3.88
CA PHE A 18 12.58 -6.67 3.54
C PHE A 18 12.89 -7.00 2.08
N VAL A 19 12.47 -8.19 1.61
CA VAL A 19 12.68 -8.61 0.22
C VAL A 19 11.95 -7.69 -0.75
N ALA A 20 10.71 -7.28 -0.45
CA ALA A 20 9.96 -6.34 -1.29
C ALA A 20 10.71 -5.01 -1.44
N ALA A 21 11.04 -4.37 -0.31
CA ALA A 21 11.55 -3.01 -0.27
C ALA A 21 13.00 -2.88 -0.73
N PHE A 22 13.88 -3.79 -0.29
CA PHE A 22 15.33 -3.64 -0.49
C PHE A 22 15.88 -4.47 -1.65
N LEU A 23 15.14 -5.47 -2.14
CA LEU A 23 15.62 -6.35 -3.20
C LEU A 23 14.71 -6.29 -4.43
N ALA A 24 13.47 -6.71 -4.32
CA ALA A 24 12.58 -6.90 -5.45
C ALA A 24 12.23 -5.56 -6.14
N PHE A 25 11.85 -4.53 -5.36
CA PHE A 25 11.53 -3.23 -5.92
C PHE A 25 12.75 -2.54 -6.56
N PRO A 26 13.93 -2.41 -5.89
CA PRO A 26 15.10 -1.80 -6.50
C PRO A 26 15.60 -2.55 -7.74
N VAL A 27 15.62 -3.89 -7.71
CA VAL A 27 16.01 -4.68 -8.88
C VAL A 27 15.02 -4.50 -10.03
N ALA A 28 13.70 -4.53 -9.77
CA ALA A 28 12.69 -4.26 -10.80
C ALA A 28 12.75 -2.80 -11.31
N ALA A 29 13.08 -1.86 -10.45
CA ALA A 29 13.24 -0.47 -10.81
C ALA A 29 14.46 -0.26 -11.72
N LEU A 30 15.59 -0.91 -11.45
CA LEU A 30 16.84 -0.71 -12.18
C LEU A 30 16.99 -1.61 -13.42
N ALA A 31 16.28 -2.75 -13.47
CA ALA A 31 16.30 -3.65 -14.61
C ALA A 31 15.67 -3.05 -15.88
N THR A 32 16.05 -3.61 -17.04
CA THR A 32 15.48 -3.20 -18.32
C THR A 32 14.01 -3.60 -18.37
N LYS A 33 13.13 -2.65 -18.71
CA LYS A 33 11.68 -2.89 -18.67
C LYS A 33 11.28 -4.04 -19.57
N GLY A 34 10.54 -5.00 -19.01
CA GLY A 34 10.05 -6.17 -19.73
C GLY A 34 11.07 -7.30 -19.92
N ASP A 35 12.32 -7.14 -19.48
CA ASP A 35 13.31 -8.22 -19.53
C ASP A 35 12.95 -9.37 -18.55
N LYS A 36 13.78 -10.43 -18.50
CA LYS A 36 13.54 -11.55 -17.59
C LYS A 36 13.67 -11.14 -16.11
N LEU A 37 14.63 -10.27 -15.79
CA LEU A 37 14.93 -9.85 -14.42
C LEU A 37 13.84 -8.92 -13.84
N HIS A 38 13.38 -7.95 -14.63
CA HIS A 38 12.24 -7.08 -14.34
C HIS A 38 10.97 -7.88 -14.07
N ARG A 39 10.68 -8.86 -14.94
CA ARG A 39 9.49 -9.71 -14.79
C ARG A 39 9.58 -10.62 -13.57
N LEU A 40 10.75 -11.21 -13.30
CA LEU A 40 10.97 -12.04 -12.13
C LEU A 40 10.84 -11.20 -10.85
N SER A 41 11.54 -10.08 -10.78
CA SER A 41 11.53 -9.19 -9.61
C SER A 41 10.14 -8.62 -9.34
N GLY A 42 9.38 -8.26 -10.38
CA GLY A 42 7.98 -7.87 -10.22
C GLY A 42 7.07 -8.98 -9.68
N ARG A 43 7.30 -10.24 -10.06
CA ARG A 43 6.57 -11.40 -9.49
C ARG A 43 6.93 -11.63 -8.03
N VAL A 44 8.21 -11.54 -7.70
CA VAL A 44 8.69 -11.64 -6.31
C VAL A 44 8.09 -10.52 -5.47
N PHE A 45 8.08 -9.28 -5.98
CA PHE A 45 7.47 -8.14 -5.30
C PHE A 45 5.98 -8.37 -4.97
N VAL A 46 5.17 -8.78 -5.96
CA VAL A 46 3.75 -9.09 -5.71
C VAL A 46 3.58 -10.28 -4.76
N GLY A 47 4.43 -11.30 -4.88
CA GLY A 47 4.44 -12.44 -3.95
C GLY A 47 4.76 -12.03 -2.52
N CYS A 48 5.71 -11.11 -2.32
CA CYS A 48 6.00 -10.52 -1.03
C CYS A 48 4.78 -9.78 -0.47
N PHE A 49 4.10 -8.95 -1.26
CA PHE A 49 2.88 -8.26 -0.82
C PHE A 49 1.76 -9.23 -0.41
N PHE A 50 1.63 -10.37 -1.09
CA PHE A 50 0.70 -11.43 -0.67
C PHE A 50 1.02 -11.96 0.74
N PHE A 51 2.29 -12.30 1.00
CA PHE A 51 2.72 -12.76 2.33
C PHE A 51 2.64 -11.68 3.41
N ILE A 52 2.99 -10.43 3.06
CA ILE A 52 2.84 -9.27 3.95
C ILE A 52 1.37 -9.12 4.34
N CYS A 53 0.43 -9.20 3.41
CA CYS A 53 -0.99 -9.00 3.71
C CYS A 53 -1.57 -10.14 4.53
N ILE A 54 -1.26 -11.40 4.19
CA ILE A 54 -1.67 -12.55 5.00
C ILE A 54 -1.11 -12.45 6.42
N GLY A 55 0.20 -12.20 6.54
CA GLY A 55 0.83 -12.02 7.85
C GLY A 55 0.22 -10.85 8.61
N GLY A 56 -0.07 -9.74 7.93
CA GLY A 56 -0.71 -8.56 8.51
C GLY A 56 -2.11 -8.88 9.05
N TYR A 57 -2.97 -9.53 8.27
CA TYR A 57 -4.30 -9.96 8.74
C TYR A 57 -4.20 -10.94 9.92
N LEU A 58 -3.22 -11.84 9.90
CA LEU A 58 -3.01 -12.78 11.00
C LEU A 58 -2.54 -12.11 12.27
N LEU A 59 -1.68 -11.11 12.14
CA LEU A 59 -1.22 -10.27 13.25
C LEU A 59 -2.33 -9.35 13.79
N GLU A 60 -3.34 -9.00 12.99
CA GLU A 60 -4.52 -8.32 13.55
C GLU A 60 -5.27 -9.19 14.58
N PHE A 61 -5.22 -10.53 14.47
CA PHE A 61 -5.78 -11.41 15.50
C PHE A 61 -5.03 -11.35 16.84
N GLU A 62 -3.75 -10.93 16.85
CA GLU A 62 -2.98 -10.64 18.06
C GLU A 62 -3.38 -9.30 18.68
N ASN A 63 -3.80 -8.32 17.88
CA ASN A 63 -4.37 -7.07 18.38
C ASN A 63 -5.65 -7.31 19.19
N PHE A 64 -6.43 -8.36 18.89
CA PHE A 64 -7.54 -8.79 19.75
C PHE A 64 -7.10 -9.38 21.10
N LYS A 65 -5.81 -9.71 21.27
CA LYS A 65 -5.25 -10.32 22.49
C LYS A 65 -4.35 -9.38 23.29
N GLY A 66 -4.03 -8.19 22.77
CA GLY A 66 -3.16 -7.22 23.43
C GLY A 66 -1.69 -7.64 23.52
N THR A 67 -1.21 -8.49 22.61
CA THR A 67 0.14 -9.06 22.71
C THR A 67 1.22 -8.03 22.35
N VAL A 68 2.24 -7.90 23.21
CA VAL A 68 3.50 -7.19 22.92
C VAL A 68 4.44 -8.14 22.19
N ILE A 69 4.92 -7.74 21.00
CA ILE A 69 5.85 -8.57 20.23
C ILE A 69 7.27 -8.04 20.43
N PRO A 70 8.19 -8.81 21.03
CA PRO A 70 9.60 -8.45 21.08
C PRO A 70 10.23 -8.65 19.70
N MET A 71 10.69 -7.56 19.08
CA MET A 71 11.49 -7.60 17.84
C MET A 71 12.84 -6.94 18.08
N PHE A 72 13.93 -7.69 17.83
CA PHE A 72 15.31 -7.19 17.92
C PHE A 72 15.66 -6.50 19.26
N GLY A 73 15.07 -6.94 20.37
CA GLY A 73 15.30 -6.36 21.69
C GLY A 73 14.49 -5.10 22.01
N ILE A 74 13.51 -4.75 21.15
CA ILE A 74 12.57 -3.65 21.36
C ILE A 74 11.17 -4.24 21.56
N GLU A 75 10.49 -3.82 22.63
CA GLU A 75 9.07 -4.12 22.85
C GLU A 75 8.22 -3.19 21.98
N LEU A 76 7.54 -3.75 20.98
CA LEU A 76 6.64 -2.98 20.12
C LEU A 76 5.20 -3.34 20.49
N ASN A 77 4.44 -2.34 20.94
CA ASN A 77 3.00 -2.46 21.11
C ASN A 77 2.35 -2.64 19.74
N ALA A 78 1.53 -3.69 19.58
CA ALA A 78 0.92 -4.05 18.31
C ALA A 78 -0.21 -3.10 17.85
N SER A 79 -0.70 -2.22 18.75
CA SER A 79 -1.67 -1.17 18.43
C SER A 79 -1.27 0.17 19.07
N PRO A 80 -1.04 1.23 18.28
CA PRO A 80 -0.80 2.58 18.80
C PRO A 80 -2.06 3.23 19.41
N PHE A 81 -3.21 2.55 19.34
CA PHE A 81 -4.49 3.05 19.83
C PHE A 81 -5.05 2.28 21.04
N ALA A 82 -4.33 1.26 21.53
CA ALA A 82 -4.72 0.55 22.75
C ALA A 82 -4.42 1.39 23.99
N GLN A 83 -5.43 2.09 24.52
CA GLN A 83 -5.42 2.59 25.89
C GLN A 83 -6.34 1.72 26.76
N GLY A 84 -5.83 0.59 27.26
CA GLY A 84 -6.52 -0.25 28.25
C GLY A 84 -6.82 -1.68 27.81
N ALA A 85 -7.80 -2.30 28.47
CA ALA A 85 -8.20 -3.71 28.28
C ALA A 85 -9.14 -3.94 27.09
N ASP A 86 -9.54 -2.88 26.38
CA ASP A 86 -10.48 -2.95 25.28
C ASP A 86 -9.76 -2.94 23.92
N ILE A 87 -10.26 -3.78 23.02
CA ILE A 87 -9.73 -3.96 21.66
C ILE A 87 -10.17 -2.76 20.81
N ASP A 88 -9.21 -2.03 20.25
CA ASP A 88 -9.53 -0.99 19.28
C ASP A 88 -9.89 -1.60 17.92
N VAL A 89 -11.19 -1.84 17.74
CA VAL A 89 -11.77 -2.37 16.51
C VAL A 89 -11.54 -1.43 15.31
N LEU A 90 -11.50 -0.12 15.53
CA LEU A 90 -11.24 0.84 14.46
C LEU A 90 -9.80 0.75 13.98
N ALA A 91 -8.84 0.60 14.90
CA ALA A 91 -7.44 0.35 14.56
C ALA A 91 -7.29 -0.92 13.71
N VAL A 92 -7.92 -2.03 14.14
CA VAL A 92 -7.89 -3.31 13.41
C VAL A 92 -8.49 -3.20 12.00
N ILE A 93 -9.62 -2.51 11.86
CA ILE A 93 -10.22 -2.30 10.53
C ILE A 93 -9.29 -1.44 9.67
N ASN A 94 -8.73 -0.37 10.23
CA ASN A 94 -7.84 0.53 9.51
C ASN A 94 -6.58 -0.18 9.02
N THR A 95 -5.89 -0.92 9.88
CA THR A 95 -4.68 -1.68 9.53
C THR A 95 -4.96 -2.77 8.49
N ALA A 96 -6.11 -3.45 8.59
CA ALA A 96 -6.55 -4.43 7.60
C ALA A 96 -6.84 -3.78 6.24
N MET A 97 -7.47 -2.61 6.22
CA MET A 97 -7.72 -1.89 4.97
C MET A 97 -6.41 -1.40 4.34
N VAL A 98 -5.46 -0.88 5.11
CA VAL A 98 -4.13 -0.47 4.60
C VAL A 98 -3.44 -1.64 3.89
N ASN A 99 -3.46 -2.85 4.48
CA ASN A 99 -2.93 -4.05 3.82
C ASN A 99 -3.65 -4.34 2.51
N THR A 100 -4.97 -4.23 2.50
CA THR A 100 -5.82 -4.50 1.33
C THR A 100 -5.49 -3.54 0.18
N LEU A 101 -5.42 -2.23 0.47
CA LEU A 101 -5.06 -1.18 -0.48
C LEU A 101 -3.64 -1.40 -1.04
N ALA A 102 -2.68 -1.72 -0.17
CA ALA A 102 -1.30 -2.00 -0.55
C ALA A 102 -1.19 -3.22 -1.48
N PHE A 103 -1.92 -4.29 -1.18
CA PHE A 103 -2.01 -5.48 -2.04
C PHE A 103 -2.64 -5.17 -3.38
N TYR A 104 -3.74 -4.43 -3.39
CA TYR A 104 -4.42 -3.99 -4.60
C TYR A 104 -3.47 -3.23 -5.52
N LEU A 105 -2.73 -2.25 -5.00
CA LEU A 105 -1.79 -1.45 -5.79
C LEU A 105 -0.69 -2.32 -6.41
N ALA A 106 -0.14 -3.27 -5.65
CA ALA A 106 0.85 -4.22 -6.15
C ALA A 106 0.27 -5.13 -7.26
N VAL A 107 -0.89 -5.75 -7.03
CA VAL A 107 -1.53 -6.66 -8.00
C VAL A 107 -1.99 -5.89 -9.25
N SER A 108 -2.71 -4.79 -9.07
CA SER A 108 -3.23 -3.97 -10.17
C SER A 108 -2.08 -3.40 -10.99
N GLY A 109 -1.06 -2.83 -10.33
CA GLY A 109 0.12 -2.30 -11.01
C GLY A 109 0.84 -3.36 -11.83
N TRP A 110 1.05 -4.56 -11.29
CA TRP A 110 1.67 -5.68 -12.02
C TRP A 110 0.85 -6.12 -13.25
N ARG A 111 -0.49 -6.04 -13.15
CA ARG A 111 -1.41 -6.46 -14.20
C ARG A 111 -1.73 -5.40 -15.25
N VAL A 112 -1.31 -4.14 -15.08
CA VAL A 112 -1.58 -3.05 -16.04
C VAL A 112 -1.28 -3.46 -17.48
N TRP A 113 -0.16 -4.13 -17.73
CA TRP A 113 0.21 -4.58 -19.08
C TRP A 113 -0.71 -5.69 -19.62
N ALA A 114 -1.11 -6.63 -18.78
CA ALA A 114 -2.05 -7.68 -19.17
C ALA A 114 -3.43 -7.07 -19.51
N ARG A 115 -3.88 -6.09 -18.71
CA ARG A 115 -5.12 -5.35 -18.94
C ARG A 115 -5.08 -4.52 -20.22
N ALA A 116 -3.99 -3.81 -20.48
CA ALA A 116 -3.81 -3.04 -21.71
C ALA A 116 -3.90 -3.94 -22.95
N ARG A 117 -3.22 -5.10 -22.95
CA ARG A 117 -3.30 -6.08 -24.06
C ARG A 117 -4.66 -6.73 -24.20
N ALA A 118 -5.39 -6.93 -23.10
CA ALA A 118 -6.76 -7.43 -23.16
C ALA A 118 -7.71 -6.39 -23.78
N ALA A 119 -7.56 -5.12 -23.39
CA ALA A 119 -8.34 -4.01 -23.93
C ALA A 119 -8.09 -3.79 -25.43
N GLU A 120 -6.84 -3.93 -25.91
CA GLU A 120 -6.50 -3.92 -27.35
C GLU A 120 -7.27 -4.99 -28.15
N LYS A 121 -7.57 -6.12 -27.51
CA LYS A 121 -8.36 -7.22 -28.09
C LYS A 121 -9.86 -7.08 -27.87
N GLY A 122 -10.31 -5.95 -27.33
CA GLY A 122 -11.71 -5.72 -26.97
C GLY A 122 -12.23 -6.58 -25.81
N ALA A 123 -11.34 -7.23 -25.05
CA ALA A 123 -11.69 -8.12 -23.96
C ALA A 123 -11.81 -7.37 -22.62
N PHE A 124 -12.74 -7.82 -21.77
CA PHE A 124 -13.00 -7.26 -20.45
C PHE A 124 -12.60 -8.25 -19.35
N PRO A 125 -11.45 -8.07 -18.69
CA PRO A 125 -11.03 -8.98 -17.63
C PRO A 125 -11.82 -8.71 -16.34
N ILE A 126 -12.86 -9.51 -16.09
CA ILE A 126 -13.77 -9.40 -14.92
C ILE A 126 -12.99 -9.33 -13.60
N PHE A 127 -11.93 -10.13 -13.47
CA PHE A 127 -11.07 -10.14 -12.27
C PHE A 127 -10.54 -8.76 -11.90
N ASP A 128 -10.08 -7.98 -12.87
CA ASP A 128 -9.53 -6.64 -12.63
C ASP A 128 -10.64 -5.66 -12.17
N SER A 129 -11.86 -5.84 -12.66
CA SER A 129 -13.02 -5.03 -12.24
C SER A 129 -13.49 -5.39 -10.84
N VAL A 130 -13.55 -6.67 -10.51
CA VAL A 130 -13.89 -7.13 -9.16
C VAL A 130 -12.89 -6.54 -8.16
N ILE A 131 -11.60 -6.66 -8.45
CA ILE A 131 -10.55 -6.13 -7.58
C ILE A 131 -10.63 -4.60 -7.42
N ALA A 132 -10.92 -3.85 -8.49
CA ALA A 132 -11.11 -2.40 -8.40
C ALA A 132 -12.37 -1.99 -7.62
N ILE A 133 -13.47 -2.74 -7.71
CA ILE A 133 -14.67 -2.49 -6.91
C ILE A 133 -14.39 -2.76 -5.43
N LEU A 134 -13.71 -3.87 -5.12
CA LEU A 134 -13.30 -4.19 -3.75
C LEU A 134 -12.39 -3.11 -3.17
N GLU A 135 -11.48 -2.56 -3.98
CA GLU A 135 -10.63 -1.44 -3.58
C GLU A 135 -11.42 -0.18 -3.25
N ILE A 136 -12.41 0.17 -4.09
CA ILE A 136 -13.31 1.29 -3.83
C ILE A 136 -14.03 1.11 -2.49
N GLY A 137 -14.57 -0.09 -2.25
CA GLY A 137 -15.21 -0.43 -0.99
C GLY A 137 -14.26 -0.32 0.21
N ALA A 138 -13.06 -0.89 0.09
CA ALA A 138 -12.03 -0.87 1.13
C ALA A 138 -11.55 0.57 1.44
N GLY A 139 -11.33 1.38 0.41
CA GLY A 139 -10.92 2.79 0.55
C GLY A 139 -11.99 3.64 1.22
N LEU A 140 -13.27 3.47 0.88
CA LEU A 140 -14.37 4.15 1.55
C LEU A 140 -14.51 3.72 3.01
N LEU A 141 -14.42 2.41 3.29
CA LEU A 141 -14.49 1.89 4.65
C LEU A 141 -13.33 2.41 5.52
N PHE A 142 -12.11 2.41 4.99
CA PHE A 142 -10.93 2.99 5.63
C PHE A 142 -11.13 4.48 5.93
N ALA A 143 -11.63 5.24 4.95
CA ALA A 143 -11.86 6.67 5.12
C ALA A 143 -12.86 6.95 6.24
N THR A 144 -13.98 6.23 6.28
CA THR A 144 -15.01 6.41 7.30
C THR A 144 -14.51 6.00 8.70
N THR A 145 -13.81 4.88 8.80
CA THR A 145 -13.31 4.40 10.10
C THR A 145 -12.17 5.25 10.64
N LEU A 146 -11.27 5.73 9.77
CA LEU A 146 -10.22 6.68 10.14
C LEU A 146 -10.80 8.05 10.52
N TRP A 147 -11.85 8.51 9.84
CA TRP A 147 -12.53 9.75 10.20
C TRP A 147 -13.07 9.70 11.63
N ILE A 148 -13.80 8.65 11.97
CA ILE A 148 -14.33 8.43 13.33
C ILE A 148 -13.19 8.37 14.35
N ALA A 149 -12.10 7.67 14.03
CA ALA A 149 -10.95 7.56 14.92
C ALA A 149 -10.27 8.93 15.19
N ILE A 150 -10.16 9.79 14.17
CA ILE A 150 -9.63 11.15 14.33
C ILE A 150 -10.55 11.99 15.23
N ASP A 151 -11.87 11.96 14.99
CA ASP A 151 -12.83 12.71 15.81
C ASP A 151 -12.78 12.28 17.29
N GLN A 152 -12.72 10.98 17.57
CA GLN A 152 -12.58 10.45 18.94
C GLN A 152 -11.25 10.87 19.58
N THR A 153 -10.14 10.74 18.84
CA THR A 153 -8.81 11.14 19.33
C THR A 153 -8.75 12.63 19.63
N ALA A 154 -9.44 13.45 18.82
CA ALA A 154 -9.48 14.89 18.99
C ALA A 154 -10.26 15.31 20.23
N GLU A 155 -11.37 14.65 20.53
CA GLU A 155 -12.14 14.86 21.75
C GLU A 155 -11.32 14.50 23.00
N ILE A 156 -10.65 13.35 22.99
CA ILE A 156 -9.84 12.88 24.12
C ILE A 156 -8.64 13.81 24.38
N ASN A 157 -7.94 14.22 23.32
CA ASN A 157 -6.70 14.99 23.43
C ASN A 157 -6.90 16.51 23.32
N ASN A 158 -8.15 16.99 23.22
CA ASN A 158 -8.50 18.39 23.02
C ASN A 158 -7.72 19.05 21.87
N LEU A 159 -7.65 18.37 20.72
CA LEU A 159 -6.93 18.88 19.55
C LEU A 159 -7.59 20.14 18.99
N SER A 160 -6.80 21.03 18.39
CA SER A 160 -7.34 22.25 17.78
C SER A 160 -8.23 21.91 16.57
N SER A 161 -9.26 22.73 16.33
CA SER A 161 -10.15 22.57 15.18
C SER A 161 -9.41 22.59 13.84
N GLU A 162 -8.30 23.34 13.75
CA GLU A 162 -7.42 23.38 12.58
C GLU A 162 -6.74 22.03 12.32
N PHE A 163 -6.28 21.35 13.38
CA PHE A 163 -5.62 20.05 13.25
C PHE A 163 -6.61 18.95 12.83
N ILE A 164 -7.83 18.98 13.39
CA ILE A 164 -8.91 18.08 13.00
C ILE A 164 -9.27 18.29 11.52
N ALA A 165 -9.46 19.55 11.11
CA ALA A 165 -9.77 19.90 9.72
C ALA A 165 -8.68 19.42 8.77
N LEU A 166 -7.40 19.58 9.13
CA LEU A 166 -6.28 19.07 8.33
C LEU A 166 -6.34 17.54 8.18
N GLY A 167 -6.60 16.81 9.27
CA GLY A 167 -6.77 15.35 9.24
C GLY A 167 -7.87 14.91 8.28
N HIS A 168 -9.05 15.55 8.35
CA HIS A 168 -10.17 15.30 7.44
C HIS A 168 -9.83 15.61 5.97
N TRP A 169 -9.14 16.71 5.70
CA TRP A 169 -8.69 17.02 4.34
C TRP A 169 -7.72 15.99 3.78
N ILE A 170 -6.81 15.47 4.61
CA ILE A 170 -5.90 14.38 4.23
C ILE A 170 -6.69 13.11 3.90
N ILE A 171 -7.68 12.74 4.72
CA ILE A 171 -8.55 11.58 4.46
C ILE A 171 -9.28 11.74 3.13
N ILE A 172 -9.90 12.90 2.89
CA ILE A 172 -10.62 13.18 1.64
C ILE A 172 -9.68 13.07 0.44
N ALA A 173 -8.49 13.68 0.52
CA ALA A 173 -7.50 13.63 -0.56
C ALA A 173 -7.02 12.20 -0.84
N ALA A 174 -6.70 11.44 0.20
CA ALA A 174 -6.27 10.04 0.07
C ALA A 174 -7.38 9.16 -0.52
N THR A 175 -8.61 9.31 -0.04
CA THR A 175 -9.79 8.58 -0.54
C THR A 175 -10.05 8.93 -2.00
N GLY A 176 -10.04 10.21 -2.35
CA GLY A 176 -10.18 10.69 -3.71
C GLY A 176 -9.12 10.08 -4.64
N TYR A 177 -7.87 9.99 -4.18
CA TYR A 177 -6.80 9.32 -4.93
C TYR A 177 -7.10 7.83 -5.18
N VAL A 178 -7.49 7.08 -4.15
CA VAL A 178 -7.86 5.65 -4.28
C VAL A 178 -9.04 5.48 -5.26
N MET A 179 -10.09 6.30 -5.13
CA MET A 179 -11.25 6.25 -6.01
C MET A 179 -10.89 6.56 -7.45
N LEU A 180 -10.05 7.57 -7.69
CA LEU A 180 -9.58 7.91 -9.05
C LEU A 180 -8.71 6.80 -9.63
N ASP A 181 -7.83 6.20 -8.83
CA ASP A 181 -6.96 5.11 -9.25
C ASP A 181 -7.75 3.85 -9.64
N ALA A 182 -8.67 3.40 -8.79
CA ALA A 182 -9.51 2.24 -9.05
C ALA A 182 -10.57 2.52 -10.12
N GLY A 183 -11.14 3.72 -10.15
CA GLY A 183 -12.06 4.17 -11.18
C GLY A 183 -11.41 4.18 -12.56
N HIS A 184 -10.14 4.58 -12.66
CA HIS A 184 -9.40 4.54 -13.92
C HIS A 184 -9.17 3.09 -14.41
N ASP A 185 -8.97 2.15 -13.49
CA ASP A 185 -8.84 0.73 -13.81
C ASP A 185 -10.15 0.12 -14.33
N LEU A 186 -11.28 0.50 -13.73
CA LEU A 186 -12.62 0.17 -14.23
C LEU A 186 -12.89 0.79 -15.61
N TYR A 187 -12.52 2.05 -15.79
CA TYR A 187 -12.69 2.76 -17.06
C TYR A 187 -11.96 2.06 -18.21
N ILE A 188 -10.72 1.61 -18.02
CA ILE A 188 -9.97 0.87 -19.06
C ILE A 188 -10.75 -0.36 -19.52
N GLY A 189 -11.32 -1.10 -18.56
CA GLY A 189 -12.14 -2.26 -18.88
C GLY A 189 -13.41 -1.87 -19.65
N ILE A 190 -14.18 -0.93 -19.11
CA ILE A 190 -15.48 -0.54 -19.67
C ILE A 190 -15.32 0.10 -21.05
N ALA A 191 -14.41 1.06 -21.18
CA ALA A 191 -14.15 1.76 -22.43
C ALA A 191 -13.43 0.89 -23.46
N ARG A 192 -12.87 -0.26 -23.04
CA ARG A 192 -12.07 -1.17 -23.87
C ARG A 192 -10.96 -0.45 -24.63
N LYS A 193 -10.35 0.54 -23.99
CA LYS A 193 -9.29 1.37 -24.56
C LYS A 193 -8.02 1.20 -23.74
N PRO A 194 -6.92 0.76 -24.34
CA PRO A 194 -5.66 0.70 -23.63
C PRO A 194 -5.21 2.11 -23.23
N PRO A 195 -4.64 2.29 -22.04
CA PRO A 195 -4.09 3.57 -21.65
C PRO A 195 -2.86 3.90 -22.52
N LYS A 196 -2.82 5.12 -23.07
CA LYS A 196 -1.71 5.58 -23.93
C LYS A 196 -0.34 5.46 -23.26
N SER A 197 -0.30 5.64 -21.94
CA SER A 197 0.92 5.60 -21.13
C SER A 197 0.81 4.56 -20.01
N TRP A 198 0.52 3.32 -20.37
CA TRP A 198 0.38 2.20 -19.42
C TRP A 198 1.58 2.07 -18.45
N TRP A 199 2.78 2.41 -18.91
CA TRP A 199 4.00 2.35 -18.09
C TRP A 199 4.01 3.37 -16.95
N ILE A 200 3.43 4.57 -17.16
CA ILE A 200 3.32 5.61 -16.11
C ILE A 200 2.38 5.10 -15.02
N MET A 201 1.26 4.51 -15.42
CA MET A 201 0.31 3.93 -14.47
C MET A 201 0.94 2.78 -13.67
N HIS A 202 1.65 1.89 -14.35
CA HIS A 202 2.38 0.80 -13.71
C HIS A 202 3.37 1.35 -12.67
N ALA A 203 4.23 2.29 -13.06
CA ALA A 203 5.24 2.87 -12.17
C ALA A 203 4.59 3.58 -10.97
N ARG A 204 3.55 4.39 -11.19
CA ARG A 204 2.83 5.08 -10.12
C ARG A 204 2.26 4.08 -9.11
N LYS A 205 1.58 3.02 -9.57
CA LYS A 205 1.00 1.99 -8.68
C LYS A 205 2.08 1.25 -7.89
N MET A 206 3.21 0.88 -8.52
CA MET A 206 4.34 0.26 -7.83
C MET A 206 4.95 1.17 -6.76
N ILE A 207 5.17 2.45 -7.08
CA ILE A 207 5.71 3.43 -6.12
C ILE A 207 4.72 3.64 -4.98
N THR A 208 3.42 3.70 -5.27
CA THR A 208 2.39 3.88 -4.22
C THR A 208 2.33 2.67 -3.30
N ALA A 209 2.44 1.44 -3.85
CA ALA A 209 2.51 0.23 -3.04
C ALA A 209 3.72 0.26 -2.11
N GLU A 210 4.88 0.67 -2.62
CA GLU A 210 6.12 0.82 -1.82
C GLU A 210 5.99 1.93 -0.76
N MET A 211 5.35 3.05 -1.08
CA MET A 211 5.06 4.10 -0.09
C MET A 211 4.15 3.56 1.01
N GLY A 212 3.14 2.75 0.66
CA GLY A 212 2.27 2.08 1.62
C GLY A 212 3.05 1.14 2.53
N LEU A 213 3.97 0.34 1.98
CA LEU A 213 4.86 -0.53 2.77
C LEU A 213 5.72 0.28 3.75
N ALA A 214 6.31 1.38 3.27
CA ALA A 214 7.17 2.24 4.06
C ALA A 214 6.41 3.03 5.14
N ALA A 215 5.14 3.38 4.88
CA ALA A 215 4.27 4.07 5.83
C ALA A 215 3.63 3.14 6.86
N ALA A 216 3.35 1.89 6.47
CA ALA A 216 2.68 0.92 7.34
C ALA A 216 3.51 0.54 8.56
N PHE A 217 4.84 0.54 8.45
CA PHE A 217 5.71 0.19 9.58
C PHE A 217 5.67 1.24 10.71
N PRO A 218 5.91 2.53 10.47
CA PRO A 218 5.73 3.56 11.50
C PRO A 218 4.29 3.65 12.01
N TYR A 219 3.29 3.49 11.13
CA TYR A 219 1.88 3.51 11.50
C TYR A 219 1.53 2.39 12.51
N ARG A 220 2.16 1.22 12.41
CA ARG A 220 1.89 0.07 13.29
C ARG A 220 2.75 0.06 14.55
N CYS A 221 3.94 0.66 14.51
CA CYS A 221 4.96 0.47 15.54
C CYS A 221 5.25 1.71 16.39
N ALA A 222 4.66 2.87 16.09
CA ALA A 222 4.93 4.10 16.82
C ALA A 222 3.69 5.00 16.95
N PRO A 223 3.54 5.73 18.08
CA PRO A 223 2.52 6.76 18.22
C PRO A 223 2.60 7.82 17.11
N LEU A 224 1.44 8.19 16.56
CA LEU A 224 1.33 9.12 15.42
C LEU A 224 1.62 10.58 15.80
N ASP A 225 1.41 10.94 17.07
CA ASP A 225 1.61 12.27 17.65
C ASP A 225 3.08 12.64 17.88
N GLY A 226 4.02 11.72 17.62
CA GLY A 226 5.45 11.93 17.82
C GLY A 226 6.33 11.42 16.70
N VAL A 227 7.32 10.60 17.06
CA VAL A 227 8.37 10.09 16.15
C VAL A 227 7.77 9.21 15.04
N GLY A 228 6.66 8.50 15.30
CA GLY A 228 5.99 7.64 14.33
C GLY A 228 5.43 8.40 13.13
N GLY A 229 4.71 9.51 13.38
CA GLY A 229 4.18 10.36 12.32
C GLY A 229 5.27 10.98 11.44
N MET A 230 6.36 11.47 12.06
CA MET A 230 7.51 11.99 11.32
C MET A 230 8.23 10.91 10.50
N LEU A 231 8.46 9.73 11.08
CA LEU A 231 9.07 8.60 10.36
C LEU A 231 8.22 8.16 9.17
N MET A 232 6.89 8.12 9.32
CA MET A 232 5.96 7.82 8.24
C MET A 232 6.12 8.81 7.08
N LEU A 233 6.07 10.11 7.38
CA LEU A 233 6.18 11.17 6.38
C LEU A 233 7.54 11.16 5.67
N VAL A 234 8.63 11.00 6.42
CA VAL A 234 9.99 10.93 5.85
C VAL A 234 10.14 9.70 4.96
N SER A 235 9.70 8.53 5.41
CA SER A 235 9.76 7.29 4.62
C SER A 235 8.94 7.41 3.33
N MET A 236 7.72 7.95 3.39
CA MET A 236 6.89 8.19 2.21
C MET A 236 7.55 9.17 1.24
N LEU A 237 8.14 10.26 1.74
CA LEU A 237 8.79 11.28 0.93
C LEU A 237 10.03 10.70 0.23
N VAL A 238 10.85 9.91 0.93
CA VAL A 238 12.03 9.25 0.35
C VAL A 238 11.62 8.31 -0.78
N VAL A 239 10.63 7.45 -0.57
CA VAL A 239 10.13 6.54 -1.61
C VAL A 239 9.55 7.31 -2.79
N LEU A 240 8.80 8.39 -2.54
CA LEU A 240 8.24 9.23 -3.59
C LEU A 240 9.35 9.88 -4.44
N VAL A 241 10.35 10.51 -3.82
CA VAL A 241 11.44 11.18 -4.51
C VAL A 241 12.25 10.18 -5.34
N ILE A 242 12.64 9.04 -4.76
CA ILE A 242 13.36 7.98 -5.46
C ILE A 242 12.52 7.43 -6.62
N GLY A 243 11.24 7.17 -6.38
CA GLY A 243 10.29 6.70 -7.38
C GLY A 243 10.13 7.68 -8.56
N LEU A 244 10.05 8.98 -8.28
CA LEU A 244 9.97 10.03 -9.31
C LEU A 244 11.25 10.13 -10.13
N ILE A 245 12.43 10.02 -9.50
CA ILE A 245 13.72 10.01 -10.20
C ILE A 245 13.80 8.81 -11.15
N ILE A 246 13.41 7.62 -10.68
CA ILE A 246 13.37 6.39 -11.47
C ILE A 246 12.38 6.56 -12.64
N ALA A 247 11.16 7.01 -12.37
CA ALA A 247 10.14 7.22 -13.40
C ALA A 247 10.58 8.23 -14.47
N LYS A 248 11.22 9.34 -14.06
CA LYS A 248 11.77 10.35 -14.98
C LYS A 248 12.88 9.78 -15.85
N ARG A 249 13.80 9.00 -15.29
CA ARG A 249 14.87 8.33 -16.03
C ARG A 249 14.32 7.41 -17.11
N PHE A 250 13.26 6.65 -16.83
CA PHE A 250 12.62 5.79 -17.82
C PHE A 250 11.81 6.54 -18.87
N SER A 251 11.08 7.58 -18.48
CA SER A 251 10.36 8.45 -19.43
C SER A 251 11.30 8.97 -20.53
N ASN A 252 12.50 9.40 -20.13
CA ASN A 252 13.50 9.88 -21.05
C ASN A 252 14.03 8.77 -21.98
N ARG A 253 14.31 7.57 -21.44
CA ARG A 253 14.74 6.42 -22.26
C ARG A 253 13.71 6.02 -23.33
N ILE A 254 12.43 5.92 -22.96
CA ILE A 254 11.36 5.54 -23.89
C ILE A 254 11.25 6.57 -25.02
N LYS A 255 11.37 7.87 -24.71
CA LYS A 255 11.37 8.93 -25.72
C LYS A 255 12.57 8.84 -26.67
N THR A 256 13.74 8.49 -26.15
CA THR A 256 14.96 8.33 -26.97
C THR A 256 14.87 7.10 -27.88
N GLU A 257 14.41 5.96 -27.36
CA GLU A 257 14.24 4.74 -28.15
C GLU A 257 13.17 4.89 -29.24
N ALA A 258 12.05 5.58 -28.95
CA ALA A 258 11.01 5.88 -29.93
C ALA A 258 11.42 6.93 -30.98
N ALA A 259 12.47 7.72 -30.74
CA ALA A 259 13.00 8.68 -31.70
C ALA A 259 14.07 8.07 -32.63
N ILE A 260 14.57 6.88 -32.30
CA ILE A 260 15.58 6.14 -33.07
C ILE A 260 14.94 5.04 -33.94
N ALA A 261 13.71 4.62 -33.62
CA ALA A 261 12.91 3.64 -34.37
C ALA A 261 12.05 4.32 -35.46
#